data_AF-A0A2W4IXP0-F1
#
_entry.id   AF-A0A2W4IXP0-F1
#
_cell.length_a   1.000
_cell.length_b   1.000
_cell.length_c   1.000
_cell.angle_alpha   90.00
_cell.angle_beta   90.00
_cell.angle_gamma   90.00
#
_symmetry.space_group_name_H-M   'P 1'
#
loop_
_entity.id
_entity.type
_entity.pdbx_description
1 polymer ?
#
loop_
_entity_poly.entity_id
_entity_poly.type
_entity_poly.pdbx_seq_one_letter_code
_entity_poly.pdbx_strand_id
1 'polypeptide(L)'
;MQVSEGERRAGLLARGLEERGIAVAIRGSLVSVVGGRRLWAEIERRAPGLPARMADGRLWVDAGELPDEEIARAAEAIARAFRDVEGLVV
;
A
#
# COMPACT_ATOMS: atom_id res chain seq x y z
N MET A 1 11.30 9.25 -21.48
CA MET A 1 11.38 9.62 -20.06
C MET A 1 11.87 8.40 -19.31
N GLN A 2 12.95 8.53 -18.54
CA GLN A 2 13.45 7.44 -17.69
C GLN A 2 12.55 7.38 -16.46
N VAL A 3 11.92 6.23 -16.20
CA VAL A 3 11.10 6.03 -14.99
C VAL A 3 12.03 6.04 -13.79
N SER A 4 11.74 6.85 -12.78
CA SER A 4 12.54 6.86 -11.55
C SER A 4 12.40 5.53 -10.81
N GLU A 5 13.39 5.14 -10.01
CA GLU A 5 13.32 3.88 -9.27
C GLU A 5 12.11 3.82 -8.33
N GLY A 6 11.76 4.94 -7.69
CA GLY A 6 10.56 5.05 -6.85
C GLY A 6 9.27 4.82 -7.64
N GLU A 7 9.15 5.35 -8.86
CA GLU A 7 7.99 5.10 -9.72
C GLU A 7 7.92 3.65 -10.19
N ARG A 8 9.07 3.02 -10.48
CA ARG A 8 9.14 1.57 -10.80
C ARG A 8 8.60 0.75 -9.63
N ARG A 9 9.05 1.05 -8.41
CA ARG A 9 8.61 0.35 -7.19
C ARG A 9 7.14 0.60 -6.89
N ALA A 10 6.65 1.82 -7.09
CA ALA A 10 5.23 2.15 -6.97
C ALA A 10 4.39 1.33 -7.95
N GLY A 11 4.85 1.16 -9.20
CA GLY A 11 4.22 0.30 -10.19
C GLY A 11 4.16 -1.17 -9.76
N LEU A 12 5.25 -1.70 -9.18
CA LEU A 12 5.27 -3.08 -8.64
C LEU A 12 4.31 -3.27 -7.47
N LEU A 13 4.30 -2.31 -6.53
CA LEU A 13 3.39 -2.34 -5.38
C LEU A 13 1.93 -2.26 -5.83
N ALA A 14 1.63 -1.31 -6.72
CA ALA A 14 0.28 -1.12 -7.25
C ALA A 14 -0.22 -2.37 -7.96
N ARG A 15 0.60 -2.95 -8.85
CA ARG A 15 0.26 -4.21 -9.52
C ARG A 15 -0.02 -5.33 -8.53
N GLY A 16 0.80 -5.47 -7.50
CA GLY A 16 0.59 -6.48 -6.46
C GLY A 16 -0.75 -6.31 -5.70
N LEU A 17 -1.21 -5.07 -5.52
CA LEU A 17 -2.49 -4.76 -4.88
C LEU A 17 -3.67 -4.97 -5.85
N GLU A 18 -3.54 -4.56 -7.10
CA GLU A 18 -4.56 -4.74 -8.15
C GLU A 18 -4.80 -6.22 -8.46
N GLU A 19 -3.75 -7.05 -8.53
CA GLU A 19 -3.86 -8.51 -8.66
C GLU A 19 -4.64 -9.16 -7.50
N ARG A 20 -4.77 -8.44 -6.36
CA ARG A 20 -5.54 -8.86 -5.18
C ARG A 20 -6.91 -8.17 -5.09
N GLY A 21 -7.32 -7.46 -6.14
CA GLY A 21 -8.63 -6.79 -6.25
C GLY A 21 -8.71 -5.45 -5.53
N ILE A 22 -7.59 -4.83 -5.18
CA ILE A 22 -7.56 -3.56 -4.43
C ILE A 22 -7.25 -2.43 -5.41
N ALA A 23 -8.19 -1.51 -5.57
CA ALA A 23 -8.00 -0.32 -6.38
C ALA A 23 -7.05 0.67 -5.69
N VAL A 24 -6.09 1.18 -6.45
CA VAL A 24 -5.07 2.11 -5.95
C VAL A 24 -4.91 3.32 -6.86
N ALA A 25 -4.20 4.33 -6.39
CA ALA A 25 -3.74 5.44 -7.23
C ALA A 25 -2.24 5.65 -7.01
N ILE A 26 -1.52 6.00 -8.07
CA ILE A 26 -0.08 6.26 -8.04
C ILE A 26 0.17 7.77 -8.21
N ARG A 27 1.08 8.32 -7.41
CA ARG A 27 1.61 9.69 -7.56
C ARG A 27 3.11 9.69 -7.29
N GLY A 28 3.91 9.63 -8.36
CA GLY A 28 5.37 9.46 -8.23
C GLY A 28 5.69 8.12 -7.58
N SER A 29 6.44 8.12 -6.49
CA SER A 29 6.73 6.92 -5.69
C SER A 29 5.59 6.49 -4.75
N LEU A 30 4.54 7.31 -4.62
CA LEU A 30 3.47 7.07 -3.65
C LEU A 30 2.36 6.22 -4.24
N VAL A 31 1.91 5.21 -3.49
CA VAL A 31 0.73 4.39 -3.78
C VAL A 31 -0.33 4.65 -2.72
N SER A 32 -1.53 5.05 -3.12
CA SER A 32 -2.65 5.27 -2.21
C SER A 32 -3.66 4.14 -2.27
N VAL A 33 -4.11 3.68 -1.11
CA VAL A 33 -5.21 2.74 -0.92
C VAL A 33 -6.31 3.43 -0.14
N VAL A 34 -7.57 3.24 -0.53
CA VAL A 34 -8.70 3.73 0.26
C VAL A 34 -8.73 2.99 1.59
N GLY A 35 -8.83 3.71 2.68
CA GLY A 35 -8.94 3.11 4.00
C GLY A 35 -8.74 4.14 5.09
N GLY A 36 -9.71 4.19 6.01
CA GLY A 36 -9.68 5.09 7.15
C GLY A 36 -8.72 4.63 8.24
N ARG A 37 -8.91 5.19 9.45
CA ARG A 37 -8.08 4.90 10.64
C ARG A 37 -7.97 3.41 10.98
N ARG A 38 -8.97 2.60 10.64
CA ARG A 38 -8.94 1.15 10.88
C ARG A 38 -7.89 0.44 10.03
N LEU A 39 -7.79 0.78 8.74
CA LEU A 39 -6.75 0.24 7.87
C LEU A 39 -5.38 0.64 8.38
N TRP A 40 -5.21 1.90 8.78
CA TRP A 40 -3.97 2.37 9.38
C TRP A 40 -3.55 1.54 10.61
N ALA A 41 -4.46 1.32 11.55
CA ALA A 41 -4.18 0.53 12.75
C ALA A 41 -3.80 -0.92 12.42
N GLU A 42 -4.44 -1.54 11.44
CA GLU A 42 -4.09 -2.90 10.99
C GLU A 42 -2.73 -2.97 10.30
N ILE A 43 -2.36 -1.94 9.54
CA ILE A 43 -1.03 -1.81 8.94
C ILE A 43 0.04 -1.66 10.01
N GLU A 44 -0.14 -0.75 10.98
CA GLU A 44 0.81 -0.56 12.08
C GLU A 44 1.06 -1.86 12.85
N ARG A 45 0.03 -2.69 13.00
CA ARG A 45 0.11 -3.99 13.68
C ARG A 45 0.80 -5.07 12.85
N ARG A 46 0.52 -5.15 11.54
CA ARG A 46 0.94 -6.25 10.66
C ARG A 46 2.25 -6.01 9.92
N ALA A 47 2.52 -4.75 9.58
CA ALA A 47 3.69 -4.31 8.87
C ALA A 47 4.30 -3.10 9.59
N PRO A 48 4.76 -3.25 10.84
CA PRO A 48 5.44 -2.19 11.54
C PRO A 48 6.67 -1.76 10.73
N GLY A 49 6.83 -0.45 10.53
CA GLY A 49 7.92 0.11 9.72
C GLY A 49 7.63 0.20 8.22
N LEU A 50 6.43 -0.19 7.75
CA LEU A 50 6.00 0.15 6.40
C LEU A 50 6.04 1.69 6.23
N PRO A 51 6.71 2.23 5.20
CA PRO A 51 6.80 3.66 4.96
C PRO A 51 5.45 4.18 4.46
N ALA A 52 4.52 4.33 5.40
CA ALA A 52 3.14 4.66 5.11
C ALA A 52 2.65 5.77 6.04
N ARG A 53 1.65 6.51 5.57
CA ARG A 53 0.97 7.54 6.34
C ARG A 53 -0.50 7.61 5.97
N MET A 54 -1.32 8.07 6.91
CA MET A 54 -2.72 8.35 6.65
C MET A 54 -2.89 9.83 6.27
N ALA A 55 -3.53 10.10 5.13
CA ALA A 55 -3.91 11.45 4.72
C ALA A 55 -5.16 11.38 3.83
N ASP A 56 -6.08 12.34 3.99
CA ASP A 56 -7.29 12.47 3.16
C ASP A 56 -8.14 11.19 3.09
N GLY A 57 -8.24 10.45 4.20
CA GLY A 57 -8.98 9.20 4.29
C GLY A 57 -8.36 8.03 3.51
N ARG A 58 -7.09 8.15 3.13
CA ARG A 58 -6.32 7.15 2.40
C ARG A 58 -5.05 6.77 3.16
N LEU A 59 -4.65 5.52 2.98
CA LEU A 59 -3.31 5.06 3.29
C LEU A 59 -2.40 5.39 2.11
N TRP A 60 -1.36 6.17 2.32
CA TRP A 60 -0.33 6.46 1.34
C TRP A 60 0.93 5.72 1.71
N VAL A 61 1.46 4.89 0.81
CA VAL A 61 2.70 4.14 0.98
C VAL A 61 3.75 4.73 0.05
N ASP A 62 4.92 5.08 0.57
CA ASP A 62 6.06 5.50 -0.24
C ASP A 62 6.86 4.29 -0.70
N ALA A 63 6.63 3.87 -1.93
CA ALA A 63 7.35 2.74 -2.51
C ALA A 63 8.81 3.09 -2.83
N GLY A 64 9.21 4.37 -2.81
CA GLY A 64 10.60 4.79 -2.95
C GLY A 64 11.46 4.34 -1.78
N GLU A 65 10.87 4.25 -0.58
CA GLU A 65 11.55 3.81 0.65
C GLU A 65 11.48 2.29 0.87
N LEU A 66 10.74 1.56 0.02
CA LEU A 66 10.67 0.10 0.07
C LEU A 66 11.80 -0.55 -0.73
N PRO A 67 12.58 -1.48 -0.17
CA PRO A 67 13.45 -2.36 -0.96
C PRO A 67 12.62 -3.26 -1.89
N ASP A 68 13.16 -3.59 -3.07
CA ASP A 68 12.47 -4.39 -4.09
C ASP A 68 11.95 -5.73 -3.53
N GLU A 69 12.75 -6.39 -2.69
CA GLU A 69 12.45 -7.66 -2.03
C GLU A 69 11.33 -7.57 -0.96
N GLU A 70 10.97 -6.36 -0.53
CA GLU A 70 9.91 -6.13 0.46
C GLU A 70 8.58 -5.76 -0.20
N ILE A 71 8.58 -5.31 -1.45
CA ILE A 71 7.37 -4.83 -2.14
C ILE A 71 6.27 -5.89 -2.17
N ALA A 72 6.60 -7.13 -2.49
CA ALA A 72 5.63 -8.22 -2.51
C ALA A 72 5.04 -8.50 -1.13
N ARG A 73 5.88 -8.44 -0.08
CA ARG A 73 5.46 -8.62 1.33
C ARG A 73 4.60 -7.45 1.80
N ALA A 74 4.94 -6.22 1.42
CA ALA A 74 4.14 -5.02 1.67
C ALA A 74 2.76 -5.13 1.00
N ALA A 75 2.71 -5.51 -0.28
CA ALA A 75 1.45 -5.71 -1.00
C ALA A 75 0.56 -6.77 -0.31
N GLU A 76 1.15 -7.88 0.15
CA GLU A 76 0.41 -8.90 0.90
C GLU A 76 -0.11 -8.38 2.24
N ALA A 77 0.73 -7.68 3.01
CA ALA A 77 0.33 -7.15 4.32
C ALA A 77 -0.81 -6.13 4.19
N ILE A 78 -0.69 -5.22 3.23
CA ILE A 78 -1.74 -4.23 2.92
C ILE A 78 -3.03 -4.94 2.50
N ALA A 79 -2.94 -5.94 1.62
CA ALA A 79 -4.12 -6.64 1.16
C ALA A 79 -4.81 -7.46 2.27
N ARG A 80 -4.05 -8.06 3.19
CA ARG A 80 -4.60 -8.72 4.37
C ARG A 80 -5.29 -7.70 5.29
N ALA A 81 -4.63 -6.59 5.60
CA ALA A 81 -5.20 -5.53 6.43
C ALA A 81 -6.48 -4.95 5.81
N PHE A 82 -6.48 -4.71 4.49
CA PHE A 82 -7.64 -4.24 3.75
C PHE A 82 -8.80 -5.23 3.86
N ARG A 83 -8.56 -6.52 3.62
CA ARG A 83 -9.61 -7.56 3.75
C ARG A 83 -10.13 -7.72 5.17
N ASP A 84 -9.31 -7.55 6.19
CA ASP A 84 -9.78 -7.64 7.58
C ASP A 84 -10.68 -6.46 7.95
N VAL A 85 -10.39 -5.28 7.40
CA VAL A 85 -11.19 -4.07 7.63
C VAL A 85 -12.48 -4.08 6.81
N GLU A 86 -12.41 -4.48 5.53
CA GLU A 86 -13.58 -4.61 4.66
C GLU A 86 -14.43 -5.84 4.99
N GLY A 87 -13.81 -6.93 5.46
CA GLY A 87 -14.49 -8.16 5.91
C GLY A 87 -15.23 -8.02 7.25
N LEU A 88 -15.19 -6.83 7.86
CA LEU A 88 -16.11 -6.40 8.92
C LEU A 88 -17.35 -5.67 8.38
N VAL A 89 -17.53 -5.64 7.06
CA VAL A 89 -18.71 -5.08 6.38
C VAL A 89 -19.51 -6.23 5.76
N VAL A 90 -20.52 -6.65 6.55
CA VAL A 90 -21.69 -7.53 6.27
C VAL A 90 -21.44 -8.98 5.84
#